data_AF-A0A2E5MAB8-F1
#
_entry.id   AF-A0A2E5MAB8-F1
#
_cell.length_a   1.000
_cell.length_b   1.000
_cell.length_c   1.000
_cell.angle_alpha   90.00
_cell.angle_beta   90.00
_cell.angle_gamma   90.00
#
_symmetry.space_group_name_H-M   'P 1'
#
loop_
_entity.id
_entity.type
_entity.pdbx_description
1 polymer ?
#
loop_
_entity_poly.entity_id
_entity_poly.type
_entity_poly.pdbx_seq_one_letter_code
_entity_poly.pdbx_strand_id
1 'polypeptide(L)'
;MSLQTDNKELVRRIMEDGFNQQDLSVIDDSFHDDYVRRGYGMKDAGSLAQHRADLIAQHEAIRDAKFTIQQMLAEGDTVAVYFVLTGEAKRS
;
A
#
# COMPACT_ATOMS: atom_id res chain seq x y z
N MET A 1 -9.59 0.63 21.37
CA MET A 1 -9.92 1.43 20.17
C MET A 1 -11.05 0.71 19.43
N SER A 2 -11.67 1.33 18.41
CA SER A 2 -12.73 0.65 17.64
C SER A 2 -12.12 -0.12 16.48
N LEU A 3 -12.75 -1.22 16.04
CA LEU A 3 -12.28 -2.00 14.87
C LEU A 3 -12.00 -1.12 13.65
N GLN A 4 -12.85 -0.13 13.39
CA GLN A 4 -12.69 0.80 12.29
C GLN A 4 -11.47 1.72 12.45
N THR A 5 -11.15 2.10 13.69
CA THR A 5 -9.94 2.86 14.00
C THR A 5 -8.72 1.99 13.76
N ASP A 6 -8.72 0.76 14.27
CA ASP A 6 -7.60 -0.18 14.16
C ASP A 6 -7.32 -0.54 12.69
N ASN A 7 -8.36 -0.77 11.89
CA ASN A 7 -8.22 -1.02 10.46
C ASN A 7 -7.63 0.18 9.71
N LYS A 8 -8.01 1.41 10.06
CA LYS A 8 -7.39 2.61 9.47
C LYS A 8 -5.92 2.72 9.87
N GLU A 9 -5.57 2.45 11.12
CA GLU A 9 -4.18 2.45 11.56
C GLU A 9 -3.34 1.40 10.81
N LEU A 10 -3.87 0.19 10.62
CA LEU A 10 -3.20 -0.86 9.84
C LEU A 10 -2.94 -0.42 8.41
N VAL A 11 -3.96 0.10 7.72
CA VAL A 11 -3.82 0.57 6.33
C VAL A 11 -2.86 1.75 6.23
N ARG A 12 -2.88 2.67 7.20
CA ARG A 12 -1.91 3.77 7.26
C ARG A 12 -0.49 3.25 7.40
N ARG A 13 -0.26 2.31 8.31
CA ARG A 13 1.06 1.69 8.53
C ARG A 13 1.58 1.01 7.26
N ILE A 14 0.73 0.28 6.54
CA ILE A 14 1.08 -0.32 5.25
C ILE A 14 1.54 0.74 4.24
N MET A 15 0.81 1.86 4.13
CA MET A 15 1.14 2.91 3.15
C MET A 15 2.35 3.76 3.55
N GLU A 16 2.46 4.12 4.83
CA GLU A 16 3.50 5.01 5.33
C GLU A 16 4.80 4.26 5.62
N ASP A 17 4.75 3.17 6.38
CA ASP A 17 5.95 2.43 6.74
C ASP A 17 6.29 1.41 5.64
N GLY A 18 5.30 0.62 5.22
CA GLY A 18 5.50 -0.46 4.24
C GLY A 18 5.93 0.06 2.87
N PHE A 19 5.21 1.04 2.32
CA PHE A 19 5.55 1.65 1.04
C PHE A 19 6.51 2.85 1.21
N ASN A 20 6.10 3.95 1.86
CA ASN A 20 6.93 5.17 1.82
C ASN A 20 8.33 5.00 2.45
N GLN A 21 8.46 4.21 3.52
CA GLN A 21 9.76 3.89 4.13
C GLN A 21 10.41 2.62 3.56
N GLN A 22 9.74 1.93 2.63
CA GLN A 22 10.19 0.67 2.04
C GLN A 22 10.44 -0.43 3.07
N ASP A 23 9.71 -0.40 4.20
CA ASP A 23 9.81 -1.45 5.22
C ASP A 23 8.94 -2.66 4.85
N LEU A 24 9.53 -3.58 4.08
CA LEU A 24 8.82 -4.77 3.63
C LEU A 24 8.40 -5.70 4.77
N SER A 25 8.98 -5.59 5.97
CA SER A 25 8.50 -6.36 7.12
C SER A 25 7.07 -5.99 7.52
N VAL A 26 6.68 -4.72 7.33
CA VAL A 26 5.30 -4.27 7.55
C VAL A 26 4.36 -4.93 6.55
N ILE A 27 4.77 -5.12 5.31
CA ILE A 27 3.98 -5.83 4.30
C ILE A 27 3.84 -7.30 4.67
N ASP A 28 4.95 -7.95 5.04
CA ASP A 28 4.97 -9.37 5.39
C ASP A 28 4.12 -9.65 6.66
N ASP A 29 4.09 -8.72 7.63
CA ASP A 29 3.29 -8.85 8.87
C ASP A 29 1.80 -8.48 8.71
N SER A 30 1.45 -7.65 7.73
CA SER A 30 0.10 -7.06 7.62
C SER A 30 -0.84 -7.79 6.67
N PHE A 31 -0.31 -8.64 5.80
CA PHE A 31 -1.09 -9.34 4.78
C PHE A 31 -1.14 -10.84 5.06
N HIS A 32 -2.29 -11.45 4.74
CA HIS A 32 -2.45 -12.90 4.78
C HIS A 32 -1.98 -13.54 3.46
N ASP A 33 -1.57 -14.81 3.50
CA ASP A 33 -0.97 -15.53 2.36
C ASP A 33 -1.91 -15.66 1.14
N ASP A 34 -3.21 -15.58 1.35
CA ASP A 34 -4.24 -15.63 0.31
C ASP A 34 -4.57 -14.25 -0.30
N TYR A 35 -3.80 -13.21 0.02
CA TYR A 35 -4.02 -11.87 -0.50
C TYR A 35 -4.01 -11.82 -2.03
N VAL A 36 -5.01 -11.12 -2.57
CA VAL A 36 -5.14 -10.80 -4.00
C VAL A 36 -5.45 -9.32 -4.16
N ARG A 37 -4.70 -8.62 -5.01
CA ARG A 37 -5.00 -7.24 -5.41
C ARG A 37 -5.81 -7.26 -6.71
N ARG A 38 -7.01 -6.68 -6.66
CA ARG A 38 -7.84 -6.38 -7.83
C ARG A 38 -7.68 -4.91 -8.19
N GLY A 39 -6.95 -4.63 -9.25
CA GLY A 39 -6.65 -3.27 -9.69
C GLY A 39 -7.72 -2.72 -10.61
N TYR A 40 -8.44 -1.68 -10.17
CA TYR A 40 -9.19 -0.82 -11.09
C TYR A 40 -8.25 0.31 -11.56
N GLY A 41 -7.69 0.18 -12.77
CA GLY A 41 -6.72 1.14 -13.32
C GLY A 41 -5.24 0.87 -12.97
N MET A 42 -4.95 -0.25 -12.30
CA MET A 42 -3.59 -0.75 -12.07
C MET A 42 -3.53 -2.26 -12.31
N LYS A 43 -2.34 -2.84 -12.43
CA LYS A 43 -2.19 -4.30 -12.63
C LYS A 43 -2.68 -5.06 -11.40
N ASP A 44 -3.46 -6.11 -11.64
CA ASP A 44 -3.78 -7.13 -10.65
C ASP A 44 -2.51 -7.76 -10.08
N ALA A 45 -2.56 -8.16 -8.81
CA ALA A 45 -1.57 -9.07 -8.21
C ALA A 45 -2.31 -10.32 -7.72
N GLY A 46 -1.93 -11.48 -8.26
CA GLY A 46 -2.56 -12.76 -7.93
C GLY A 46 -2.07 -13.38 -6.62
N SER A 47 -1.08 -12.77 -5.96
CA SER A 47 -0.52 -13.25 -4.69
C SER A 47 0.17 -12.12 -3.91
N LEU A 48 0.40 -12.36 -2.61
CA LEU A 48 1.22 -11.49 -1.77
C LEU A 48 2.65 -11.32 -2.32
N ALA A 49 3.26 -12.41 -2.81
CA ALA A 49 4.59 -12.36 -3.40
C ALA A 49 4.65 -11.42 -4.63
N GLN A 50 3.63 -11.47 -5.49
CA GLN A 50 3.53 -10.56 -6.62
C GLN A 50 3.29 -9.11 -6.17
N HIS A 51 2.43 -8.91 -5.16
CA HIS A 51 2.19 -7.59 -4.58
C HIS A 51 3.49 -6.97 -4.08
N ARG A 52 4.27 -7.72 -3.30
CA ARG A 52 5.57 -7.31 -2.75
C ARG A 52 6.57 -6.93 -3.85
N ALA A 53 6.66 -7.75 -4.91
CA ALA A 53 7.52 -7.46 -6.06
C ALA A 53 7.13 -6.15 -6.76
N ASP A 54 5.83 -5.86 -6.88
CA ASP A 54 5.36 -4.61 -7.49
C ASP A 54 5.69 -3.37 -6.65
N LEU A 55 5.69 -3.46 -5.32
CA LEU A 55 6.09 -2.33 -4.45
C LEU A 55 7.57 -2.02 -4.66
N ILE A 56 8.43 -3.04 -4.69
CA ILE A 56 9.87 -2.89 -4.98
C ILE A 56 10.08 -2.24 -6.35
N ALA A 57 9.41 -2.76 -7.39
CA ALA A 57 9.53 -2.23 -8.74
C ALA A 57 9.10 -0.75 -8.85
N GLN A 58 8.12 -0.31 -8.06
CA GLN A 58 7.70 1.09 -8.03
C GLN A 58 8.81 2.02 -7.48
N HIS A 59 9.46 1.66 -6.38
CA HIS A 59 10.59 2.43 -5.84
C HIS A 59 11.85 2.37 -6.71
N GLU A 60 12.03 1.28 -7.45
CA GLU A 60 13.08 1.17 -8.47
C GLU A 60 12.82 2.12 -9.63
N ALA A 61 11.58 2.23 -10.12
CA ALA A 61 11.21 3.05 -11.27
C ALA A 61 11.04 4.55 -10.94
N ILE A 62 10.55 4.86 -9.73
CA ILE A 62 10.17 6.21 -9.32
C ILE A 62 11.00 6.61 -8.10
N ARG A 63 11.86 7.62 -8.26
CA ARG A 63 12.63 8.20 -7.16
C ARG A 63 11.68 8.93 -6.21
N ASP A 64 11.90 8.75 -4.91
CA ASP A 64 11.14 9.38 -3.84
C ASP A 64 9.62 9.16 -3.97
N ALA A 65 9.22 7.98 -4.45
CA ALA A 65 7.82 7.56 -4.51
C ALA A 65 7.20 7.60 -3.10
N LYS A 66 6.14 8.38 -2.94
CA LYS A 66 5.48 8.60 -1.66
C LYS A 66 3.97 8.77 -1.80
N PHE A 67 3.20 7.98 -1.07
CA PHE A 67 1.80 8.22 -0.81
C PHE A 67 1.60 9.28 0.28
N THR A 68 0.70 10.22 0.02
CA THR A 68 0.16 11.15 1.02
C THR A 68 -1.34 10.91 1.15
N ILE A 69 -1.76 10.38 2.29
CA ILE A 69 -3.16 10.11 2.61
C ILE A 69 -3.90 11.43 2.80
N GLN A 70 -4.97 11.62 2.02
CA GLN A 70 -5.85 12.79 2.13
C GLN A 70 -7.07 12.49 3.01
N GLN A 71 -7.63 11.28 2.89
CA GLN A 71 -8.80 10.86 3.65
C GLN A 71 -8.86 9.34 3.77
N MET A 72 -9.38 8.85 4.91
CA MET A 72 -9.69 7.44 5.14
C MET A 72 -11.12 7.27 5.65
N LEU A 73 -11.90 6.47 4.95
CA LEU A 73 -13.23 6.04 5.33
C LEU A 73 -13.17 4.56 5.71
N ALA A 74 -13.82 4.19 6.80
CA ALA A 74 -13.94 2.79 7.20
C ALA A 74 -15.41 2.48 7.43
N GLU A 75 -15.82 1.28 7.02
CA GLU A 75 -17.14 0.71 7.26
C GLU A 75 -16.96 -0.80 7.41
N GLY A 76 -17.37 -1.34 8.56
CA GLY A 76 -17.08 -2.74 8.90
C GLY A 76 -15.58 -3.04 8.91
N ASP A 77 -15.17 -4.01 8.09
CA ASP A 77 -13.78 -4.44 7.88
C ASP A 77 -13.10 -3.73 6.70
N THR A 78 -13.83 -2.89 5.96
CA THR A 78 -13.36 -2.29 4.72
C THR A 78 -12.85 -0.87 4.97
N VAL A 79 -11.72 -0.53 4.35
CA VAL A 79 -11.13 0.82 4.40
C VAL A 79 -10.93 1.34 2.97
N ALA A 80 -11.51 2.50 2.69
CA ALA A 80 -11.26 3.24 1.46
C ALA A 80 -10.32 4.41 1.75
N VAL A 81 -9.30 4.57 0.89
CA VAL A 81 -8.28 5.62 1.03
C VAL A 81 -8.30 6.51 -0.20
N TYR A 82 -8.44 7.81 0.04
CA TYR A 82 -8.10 8.83 -0.95
C TYR A 82 -6.67 9.31 -0.67
N PHE A 83 -5.79 9.16 -1.64
CA PHE A 83 -4.37 9.52 -1.51
C PHE A 83 -3.85 10.22 -2.77
N VAL A 84 -2.71 10.89 -2.62
CA VAL A 84 -1.88 11.40 -3.72
C VAL A 84 -0.57 10.64 -3.73
N LEU A 85 -0.19 10.06 -4.87
CA LEU A 85 1.15 9.49 -5.08
C LEU A 85 2.02 10.54 -5.78
N THR A 86 3.15 10.87 -5.18
CA THR A 86 4.17 11.75 -5.78
C THR A 86 5.46 10.99 -5.98
N GLY A 87 6.27 11.42 -6.94
CA GLY A 87 7.62 10.93 -7.15
C GLY A 87 8.18 11.38 -8.50
N GLU A 88 9.47 11.16 -8.72
CA GLU A 88 10.17 11.54 -9.94
C GLU A 88 10.49 10.29 -10.76
N ALA A 89 10.02 10.22 -12.01
CA ALA A 89 10.38 9.12 -12.90
C ALA A 89 11.90 9.10 -13.14
N LYS A 90 12.54 7.97 -12.86
CA LYS A 90 13.97 7.81 -13.18
C LYS A 90 14.10 7.70 -14.70
N ARG A 91 14.70 8.72 -15.32
CA ARG A 91 15.05 8.65 -16.74
C ARG A 91 16.27 7.76 -16.91
N SER A 92 16.17 6.80 -17.83
CA SER A 92 17.25 5.92 -18.27
C SER A 92 18.38 6.68 -18.93
#